data_AF-A0A0G1NMZ0-F1
#
_entry.id   AF-A0A0G1NMZ0-F1
#
_cell.length_a   1.000
_cell.length_b   1.000
_cell.length_c   1.000
_cell.angle_alpha   90.00
_cell.angle_beta   90.00
_cell.angle_gamma   90.00
#
_symmetry.space_group_name_H-M   'P 1'
#
loop_
_entity.id
_entity.type
_entity.pdbx_description
1 polymer ?
#
loop_
_entity_poly.entity_id
_entity_poly.type
_entity_poly.pdbx_seq_one_letter_code
_entity_poly.pdbx_strand_id
1 'polypeptide(L)'
;MKKFALITLAIVLALSIASPALATDLVLQSGSQITVDDMTFTINGSVDSITVNASDFTVTITNSSATIVSNDKYTLSSTYGVFDCYTGYSQMFLQNSGTVTHTVTPSSTVCNTTSYTGGGSNSGGTSSGGGGGGVSPTSGETTPVTTTTPLTSLDNYASGGGEVTLANPVSQSVFASTENSVALSDNSVNLSLPAGAVSDSGSLSITPEATYAQPKAGYAAVKSQAFEISLENSAGAEVTQLNGTATLTFSYTDEQISGFSEGTLVVSYWDENLAQWVDLTTTVNAAGNTITATTNHFTKFIIQAKSLTVPAGSLVKTASNPAVYYIGHDGERYTFSDDKVFYSWYTNFDDVITITDSQMYAFPLGGNITVRPGTKLIQFVGYTLEGQMTVGDPKVYAVEPGGVRRWIETASIAQTLFGSNWEQKIYAVPTTLAGFYSLGSSLAEPVYPSGAVVKETSSNKIYYINAAEKRLINTGGLSANGFQALHYNSATSLSSYALSTDLNDYQNSISWTGGK
;
A
#
# COMPACT_ATOMS: atom_id res chain seq x y z
N MET A 1 14.23 -56.49 -19.54
CA MET A 1 13.94 -55.63 -20.72
C MET A 1 12.99 -54.55 -20.26
N LYS A 2 13.37 -53.29 -20.50
CA LYS A 2 12.75 -52.06 -19.98
C LYS A 2 11.23 -52.01 -20.27
N LYS A 3 10.41 -51.72 -19.26
CA LYS A 3 9.01 -51.32 -19.44
C LYS A 3 8.92 -49.82 -19.14
N PHE A 4 8.68 -49.03 -20.18
CA PHE A 4 8.24 -47.65 -20.09
C PHE A 4 6.80 -47.63 -19.55
N ALA A 5 6.56 -46.87 -18.48
CA ALA A 5 5.21 -46.52 -18.04
C ALA A 5 4.99 -45.04 -18.38
N LEU A 6 4.05 -44.78 -19.28
CA LEU A 6 3.45 -43.47 -19.53
C LEU A 6 2.75 -43.01 -18.26
N ILE A 7 3.07 -41.80 -17.76
CA ILE A 7 2.27 -41.10 -16.76
C ILE A 7 1.43 -40.05 -17.48
N THR A 8 0.13 -40.08 -17.18
CA THR A 8 -0.94 -39.36 -17.85
C THR A 8 -1.12 -37.99 -17.20
N LEU A 9 -1.10 -36.91 -17.98
CA LEU A 9 -1.35 -35.53 -17.55
C LEU A 9 -2.87 -35.27 -17.57
N ALA A 10 -3.47 -35.03 -16.40
CA ALA A 10 -4.87 -34.61 -16.29
C ALA A 10 -4.92 -33.09 -16.05
N ILE A 11 -5.19 -32.33 -17.12
CA ILE A 11 -5.58 -30.92 -17.05
C ILE A 11 -7.07 -30.86 -17.38
N VAL A 12 -7.90 -30.47 -16.41
CA VAL A 12 -9.31 -30.17 -16.63
C VAL A 12 -9.42 -28.69 -16.99
N LEU A 13 -9.65 -28.39 -18.27
CA LEU A 13 -9.93 -27.04 -18.76
C LEU A 13 -11.23 -27.05 -19.56
N ALA A 14 -12.22 -26.26 -19.11
CA ALA A 14 -13.44 -26.02 -19.84
C ALA A 14 -13.16 -25.02 -20.98
N LEU A 15 -13.24 -25.47 -22.24
CA LEU A 15 -13.10 -24.61 -23.42
C LEU A 15 -14.48 -24.19 -23.95
N SER A 16 -14.76 -22.89 -23.91
CA SER A 16 -15.60 -22.22 -24.92
C SER A 16 -14.70 -21.74 -26.07
N ILE A 17 -15.09 -22.11 -27.29
CA ILE A 17 -14.31 -21.96 -28.53
C ILE A 17 -14.25 -20.47 -28.94
N ALA A 18 -13.05 -19.92 -29.10
CA ALA A 18 -12.81 -18.66 -29.83
C ALA A 18 -11.48 -18.73 -30.61
N SER A 19 -11.49 -18.04 -31.75
CA SER A 19 -10.58 -18.03 -32.91
C SER A 19 -9.13 -17.57 -32.60
N PRO A 20 -8.18 -17.57 -33.57
CA PRO A 20 -6.76 -17.43 -33.26
C PRO A 20 -6.43 -15.97 -32.90
N ALA A 21 -6.17 -15.74 -31.62
CA ALA A 21 -5.57 -14.52 -31.12
C ALA A 21 -4.14 -14.80 -30.63
N LEU A 22 -3.29 -13.80 -30.82
CA LEU A 22 -1.86 -13.75 -30.51
C LEU A 22 -1.52 -14.42 -29.18
N ALA A 23 -0.38 -15.13 -29.14
CA ALA A 23 0.18 -15.71 -27.92
C ALA A 23 0.19 -14.65 -26.81
N THR A 24 -0.76 -14.80 -25.88
CA THR A 24 -0.81 -14.01 -24.66
C THR A 24 0.06 -14.77 -23.68
N ASP A 25 1.11 -14.14 -23.14
CA ASP A 25 1.92 -14.77 -22.10
C ASP A 25 0.99 -15.22 -20.97
N LEU A 26 1.13 -16.50 -20.59
CA LEU A 26 0.35 -17.11 -19.53
C LEU A 26 0.90 -16.59 -18.19
N VAL A 27 0.33 -15.50 -17.69
CA VAL A 27 0.61 -15.02 -16.33
C VAL A 27 -0.04 -15.99 -15.34
N LEU A 28 0.77 -16.80 -14.68
CA LEU A 28 0.30 -17.69 -13.62
C LEU A 28 -0.03 -16.86 -12.38
N GLN A 29 -1.24 -17.00 -11.84
CA GLN A 29 -1.66 -16.32 -10.61
C GLN A 29 -0.96 -16.95 -9.40
N SER A 30 -0.69 -16.12 -8.38
CA SER A 30 -0.14 -16.55 -7.09
C SER A 30 -0.96 -17.71 -6.51
N GLY A 31 -0.29 -18.72 -5.94
CA GLY A 31 -0.95 -19.92 -5.42
C GLY A 31 -1.03 -21.09 -6.40
N SER A 32 -0.36 -20.99 -7.55
CA SER A 32 -0.28 -22.09 -8.54
C SER A 32 0.45 -23.30 -7.95
N GLN A 33 -0.10 -24.51 -8.13
CA GLN A 33 0.52 -25.75 -7.67
C GLN A 33 1.21 -26.48 -8.82
N ILE A 34 2.41 -26.98 -8.57
CA ILE A 34 3.15 -27.87 -9.48
C ILE A 34 3.51 -29.16 -8.75
N THR A 35 3.69 -30.25 -9.51
CA THR A 35 4.14 -31.53 -8.96
C THR A 35 5.37 -32.02 -9.72
N VAL A 36 6.41 -32.40 -8.99
CA VAL A 36 7.69 -32.91 -9.53
C VAL A 36 8.07 -34.15 -8.74
N ASP A 37 8.26 -35.28 -9.42
CA ASP A 37 8.59 -36.58 -8.80
C ASP A 37 7.68 -36.92 -7.59
N ASP A 38 6.36 -36.81 -7.80
CA ASP A 38 5.28 -37.00 -6.80
C ASP A 38 5.29 -36.04 -5.59
N MET A 39 6.14 -35.01 -5.59
CA MET A 39 6.14 -33.95 -4.58
C MET A 39 5.39 -32.71 -5.09
N THR A 40 4.46 -32.19 -4.29
CA THR A 40 3.66 -31.01 -4.64
C THR A 40 4.23 -29.73 -4.02
N PHE A 41 4.34 -28.68 -4.82
CA PHE A 41 4.82 -27.36 -4.41
C PHE A 41 3.83 -26.27 -4.80
N THR A 42 3.65 -25.30 -3.92
CA THR A 42 2.89 -24.08 -4.21
C THR A 42 3.85 -22.97 -4.57
N ILE A 43 3.62 -22.29 -5.69
CA ILE A 43 4.41 -21.15 -6.14
C ILE A 43 3.61 -19.86 -5.90
N ASN A 44 4.21 -18.97 -5.12
CA ASN A 44 3.65 -17.67 -4.76
C ASN A 44 4.55 -16.55 -5.33
N GLY A 45 3.93 -15.44 -5.73
CA GLY A 45 4.62 -14.30 -6.35
C GLY A 45 4.49 -14.24 -7.87
N SER A 46 5.02 -13.17 -8.47
CA SER A 46 4.94 -12.93 -9.92
C SER A 46 6.10 -13.64 -10.63
N VAL A 47 5.77 -14.66 -11.44
CA VAL A 47 6.71 -15.46 -12.24
C VAL A 47 6.38 -15.30 -13.73
N ASP A 48 7.40 -15.19 -14.57
CA ASP A 48 7.21 -15.05 -16.03
C ASP A 48 6.93 -16.40 -16.69
N SER A 49 7.61 -17.46 -16.25
CA SER A 49 7.39 -18.81 -16.75
C SER A 49 7.83 -19.88 -15.77
N ILE A 50 7.14 -21.01 -15.79
CA ILE A 50 7.53 -22.22 -15.08
C ILE A 50 7.61 -23.37 -16.10
N THR A 51 8.72 -24.12 -16.08
CA THR A 51 8.85 -25.36 -16.86
C THR A 51 9.10 -26.50 -15.88
N VAL A 52 8.24 -27.52 -15.91
CA VAL A 52 8.35 -28.70 -15.04
C VAL A 52 9.02 -29.84 -15.82
N ASN A 53 10.14 -30.34 -15.29
CA ASN A 53 10.84 -31.51 -15.81
C ASN A 53 10.62 -32.72 -14.87
N ALA A 54 11.23 -33.86 -15.20
CA ALA A 54 11.04 -35.09 -14.44
C ALA A 54 11.58 -35.03 -13.00
N SER A 55 12.71 -34.34 -12.78
CA SER A 55 13.44 -34.30 -11.49
C SER A 55 13.68 -32.89 -10.95
N ASP A 56 13.33 -31.87 -11.71
CA ASP A 56 13.51 -30.46 -11.37
C ASP A 56 12.43 -29.62 -12.07
N PHE A 57 12.40 -28.34 -11.75
CA PHE A 57 11.63 -27.37 -12.51
C PHE A 57 12.40 -26.07 -12.58
N THR A 58 12.12 -25.28 -13.60
CA THR A 58 12.70 -23.94 -13.75
C THR A 58 11.64 -22.87 -13.53
N VAL A 59 11.99 -21.82 -12.80
CA VAL A 59 11.16 -20.63 -12.59
C VAL A 59 11.90 -19.42 -13.14
N THR A 60 11.32 -18.75 -14.13
CA THR A 60 11.84 -17.48 -14.63
C THR A 60 11.13 -16.34 -13.94
N ILE A 61 11.91 -15.44 -13.33
CA ILE A 61 11.42 -14.21 -12.70
C ILE A 61 12.16 -13.01 -13.30
N THR A 62 11.42 -11.92 -13.51
CA THR A 62 11.93 -10.65 -14.05
C THR A 62 11.67 -9.55 -13.04
N ASN A 63 12.74 -9.05 -12.42
CA ASN A 63 12.65 -7.96 -11.43
C ASN A 63 11.63 -8.24 -10.31
N SER A 64 11.51 -9.51 -9.91
CA SER A 64 10.48 -10.00 -9.01
C SER A 64 11.10 -10.98 -8.00
N SER A 65 10.28 -11.45 -7.07
CA SER A 65 10.58 -12.59 -6.22
C SER A 65 9.50 -13.65 -6.35
N ALA A 66 9.88 -14.89 -6.09
CA ALA A 66 8.96 -16.02 -6.03
C ALA A 66 9.29 -16.87 -4.80
N THR A 67 8.25 -17.32 -4.13
CA THR A 67 8.37 -18.26 -3.01
C THR A 67 7.79 -19.59 -3.43
N ILE A 68 8.57 -20.66 -3.25
CA ILE A 68 8.15 -22.04 -3.49
C ILE A 68 7.96 -22.69 -2.14
N VAL A 69 6.75 -23.15 -1.84
CA VAL A 69 6.38 -23.73 -0.55
C VAL A 69 6.08 -25.21 -0.72
N SER A 70 6.59 -26.03 0.19
CA SER A 70 6.22 -27.44 0.36
C SER A 70 5.61 -27.66 1.74
N ASN A 71 4.30 -27.95 1.78
CA ASN A 71 3.58 -28.28 3.01
C ASN A 71 4.05 -29.60 3.64
N ASP A 72 4.57 -30.52 2.83
CA ASP A 72 5.16 -31.79 3.29
C ASP A 72 6.63 -31.65 3.73
N LYS A 73 7.14 -30.41 3.78
CA LYS A 73 8.49 -30.05 4.27
C LYS A 73 9.67 -30.63 3.48
N TYR A 74 9.48 -30.98 2.21
CA TYR A 74 10.56 -31.41 1.31
C TYR A 74 11.66 -30.35 1.17
N THR A 75 12.92 -30.78 1.13
CA THR A 75 14.05 -29.87 0.89
C THR A 75 14.12 -29.43 -0.57
N LEU A 76 14.51 -28.18 -0.79
CA LEU A 76 14.65 -27.58 -2.11
C LEU A 76 16.08 -27.05 -2.25
N SER A 77 16.65 -27.12 -3.45
CA SER A 77 17.95 -26.53 -3.75
C SER A 77 17.90 -25.72 -5.05
N SER A 78 18.59 -24.58 -5.06
CA SER A 78 18.77 -23.74 -6.24
C SER A 78 20.05 -22.92 -6.09
N THR A 79 20.71 -22.60 -7.20
CA THR A 79 22.00 -21.86 -7.21
C THR A 79 21.93 -20.50 -6.51
N TYR A 80 20.76 -19.85 -6.53
CA TYR A 80 20.56 -18.50 -5.96
C TYR A 80 19.33 -18.40 -5.06
N GLY A 81 18.77 -19.54 -4.66
CA GLY A 81 17.61 -19.58 -3.78
C GLY A 81 18.02 -19.68 -2.32
N VAL A 82 17.24 -19.05 -1.44
CA VAL A 82 17.39 -19.18 0.02
C VAL A 82 16.38 -20.21 0.51
N PHE A 83 16.86 -21.31 1.11
CA PHE A 83 16.02 -22.37 1.64
C PHE A 83 15.84 -22.21 3.16
N ASP A 84 14.59 -22.22 3.61
CA ASP A 84 14.23 -22.17 5.02
C ASP A 84 13.31 -23.33 5.40
N CYS A 85 13.49 -23.82 6.63
CA CYS A 85 12.68 -24.90 7.19
C CYS A 85 11.86 -24.40 8.38
N TYR A 86 10.54 -24.60 8.33
CA TYR A 86 9.61 -24.23 9.39
C TYR A 86 8.95 -25.45 10.01
N THR A 87 8.23 -25.24 11.13
CA THR A 87 7.61 -26.33 11.89
C THR A 87 6.57 -27.08 11.05
N GLY A 88 5.82 -26.38 10.19
CA GLY A 88 4.75 -26.94 9.37
C GLY A 88 4.98 -26.98 7.85
N TYR A 89 6.03 -26.36 7.32
CA TYR A 89 6.33 -26.34 5.87
C TYR A 89 7.83 -26.08 5.64
N SER A 90 8.30 -26.27 4.41
CA SER A 90 9.59 -25.77 3.93
C SER A 90 9.36 -24.75 2.83
N GLN A 91 10.28 -23.81 2.64
CA GLN A 91 10.19 -22.86 1.55
C GLN A 91 11.54 -22.58 0.90
N MET A 92 11.49 -22.18 -0.37
CA MET A 92 12.61 -21.61 -1.11
C MET A 92 12.20 -20.23 -1.61
N PHE A 93 12.98 -19.21 -1.24
CA PHE A 93 12.83 -17.85 -1.74
C PHE A 93 13.79 -17.60 -2.90
N LEU A 94 13.24 -17.16 -4.04
CA LEU A 94 13.97 -16.77 -5.22
C LEU A 94 13.82 -15.26 -5.41
N GLN A 95 14.93 -14.55 -5.60
CA GLN A 95 14.92 -13.12 -5.93
C GLN A 95 15.95 -12.83 -7.00
N ASN A 96 15.60 -11.97 -7.96
CA ASN A 96 16.59 -11.44 -8.89
C ASN A 96 16.24 -10.06 -9.45
N SER A 97 17.29 -9.31 -9.78
CA SER A 97 17.21 -8.11 -10.63
C SER A 97 17.54 -8.51 -12.07
N GLY A 98 16.63 -8.24 -13.00
CA GLY A 98 16.65 -8.75 -14.37
C GLY A 98 15.86 -10.04 -14.54
N THR A 99 15.78 -10.54 -15.78
CA THR A 99 15.15 -11.81 -16.11
C THR A 99 16.13 -12.95 -15.85
N VAL A 100 15.84 -13.77 -14.84
CA VAL A 100 16.67 -14.95 -14.51
C VAL A 100 15.82 -16.20 -14.35
N THR A 101 16.26 -17.27 -15.00
CA THR A 101 15.69 -18.61 -14.88
C THR A 101 16.41 -19.39 -13.78
N HIS A 102 15.74 -19.59 -12.66
CA HIS A 102 16.20 -20.40 -11.55
C HIS A 102 15.85 -21.87 -11.80
N THR A 103 16.85 -22.76 -11.79
CA THR A 103 16.60 -24.21 -11.71
C THR A 103 16.45 -24.59 -10.24
N VAL A 104 15.36 -25.27 -9.92
CA VAL A 104 15.02 -25.72 -8.57
C VAL A 104 14.96 -27.24 -8.58
N THR A 105 15.77 -27.86 -7.74
CA THR A 105 15.83 -29.32 -7.60
C THR A 105 15.29 -29.71 -6.22
N PRO A 106 14.08 -30.30 -6.15
CA PRO A 106 13.53 -30.81 -4.92
C PRO A 106 14.15 -32.15 -4.50
N SER A 107 14.06 -32.48 -3.21
CA SER A 107 14.40 -33.77 -2.66
C SER A 107 13.34 -34.21 -1.65
N SER A 108 12.98 -35.49 -1.69
CA SER A 108 12.04 -36.13 -0.76
C SER A 108 12.52 -36.15 0.70
N THR A 109 13.71 -35.62 0.99
CA THR A 109 14.20 -35.39 2.34
C THR A 109 13.32 -34.34 3.04
N VAL A 110 12.74 -34.69 4.18
CA VAL A 110 11.97 -33.77 5.02
C VAL A 110 12.90 -32.95 5.90
N CYS A 111 12.78 -31.62 5.84
CA CYS A 111 13.58 -30.72 6.66
C CYS A 111 13.10 -30.75 8.13
N ASN A 112 14.03 -30.67 9.10
CA ASN A 112 13.73 -30.65 10.52
C ASN A 112 14.09 -29.30 11.17
N THR A 113 13.21 -28.80 12.04
CA THR A 113 13.47 -27.59 12.82
C THR A 113 14.19 -27.95 14.11
N THR A 114 15.43 -28.39 14.03
CA THR A 114 16.30 -28.39 15.20
C THR A 114 16.96 -27.01 15.28
N SER A 115 16.69 -26.30 16.38
CA SER A 115 17.22 -25.00 16.78
C SER A 115 18.57 -24.67 16.15
N TYR A 116 18.60 -23.70 15.22
CA TYR A 116 19.84 -23.17 14.67
C TYR A 116 20.23 -21.89 15.42
N THR A 117 21.07 -22.06 16.44
CA THR A 117 21.99 -21.03 16.92
C THR A 117 23.07 -20.80 15.87
N GLY A 118 23.46 -19.55 15.64
CA GLY A 118 24.53 -19.20 14.72
C GLY A 118 25.82 -20.00 14.94
N GLY A 119 26.49 -20.33 13.84
CA GLY A 119 27.78 -21.00 13.82
C GLY A 119 28.05 -21.60 12.45
N GLY A 120 29.05 -21.07 11.76
CA GLY A 120 29.50 -21.58 10.47
C GLY A 120 30.27 -22.89 10.59
N SER A 121 30.55 -23.50 9.43
CA SER A 121 31.79 -24.22 9.17
C SER A 121 32.00 -24.49 7.69
N ASN A 122 33.18 -24.03 7.23
CA ASN A 122 34.12 -24.63 6.29
C ASN A 122 33.64 -25.60 5.20
N SER A 123 34.01 -25.25 3.97
CA SER A 123 34.66 -26.18 3.05
C SER A 123 36.03 -25.62 2.64
N GLY A 124 37.10 -26.32 3.03
CA GLY A 124 38.47 -26.02 2.65
C GLY A 124 38.80 -26.48 1.22
N GLY A 125 39.81 -25.83 0.62
CA GLY A 125 40.37 -26.18 -0.68
C GLY A 125 41.62 -25.36 -1.02
N THR A 126 42.76 -25.76 -0.44
CA THR A 126 44.14 -25.72 -0.98
C THR A 126 44.65 -24.55 -1.85
N SER A 127 45.59 -23.79 -1.27
CA SER A 127 46.97 -23.53 -1.74
C SER A 127 47.30 -23.57 -3.26
N SER A 128 47.59 -22.39 -3.84
CA SER A 128 48.73 -22.04 -4.73
C SER A 128 48.61 -20.53 -5.03
N GLY A 129 49.57 -19.62 -4.99
CA GLY A 129 51.02 -19.67 -5.19
C GLY A 129 51.39 -18.80 -6.41
N GLY A 130 51.83 -17.55 -6.19
CA GLY A 130 52.38 -16.61 -7.20
C GLY A 130 51.32 -15.72 -7.88
N GLY A 131 51.51 -14.46 -8.26
CA GLY A 131 52.69 -13.60 -8.36
C GLY A 131 52.54 -12.69 -9.60
N GLY A 132 52.39 -11.37 -9.40
CA GLY A 132 52.79 -10.31 -10.35
C GLY A 132 51.95 -10.04 -11.61
N GLY A 133 51.86 -8.73 -11.96
CA GLY A 133 51.69 -8.26 -13.33
C GLY A 133 50.32 -7.68 -13.68
N GLY A 134 50.24 -6.35 -13.77
CA GLY A 134 49.04 -5.66 -14.27
C GLY A 134 48.87 -5.75 -15.78
N VAL A 135 47.63 -5.53 -16.22
CA VAL A 135 47.25 -4.71 -17.39
C VAL A 135 45.75 -4.48 -17.34
N SER A 136 45.37 -3.25 -17.70
CA SER A 136 44.00 -2.75 -17.84
C SER A 136 43.18 -3.51 -18.89
N PRO A 137 41.87 -3.66 -18.70
CA PRO A 137 40.94 -3.63 -19.81
C PRO A 137 39.97 -2.44 -19.68
N THR A 138 39.91 -1.71 -20.79
CA THR A 138 38.98 -0.64 -21.12
C THR A 138 37.53 -1.08 -20.87
N SER A 139 36.87 -0.44 -19.90
CA SER A 139 35.44 -0.57 -19.65
C SER A 139 34.68 0.17 -20.74
N GLY A 140 33.99 -0.57 -21.61
CA GLY A 140 32.93 -0.02 -22.43
C GLY A 140 31.77 0.39 -21.53
N GLU A 141 31.53 1.70 -21.45
CA GLU A 141 30.39 2.28 -20.77
C GLU A 141 29.10 1.93 -21.54
N THR A 142 28.36 0.96 -21.05
CA THR A 142 26.93 0.81 -21.39
C THR A 142 26.13 1.38 -20.23
N THR A 143 25.51 2.52 -20.48
CA THR A 143 24.52 3.13 -19.60
C THR A 143 23.40 2.13 -19.28
N PRO A 144 23.10 1.85 -18.00
CA PRO A 144 21.90 1.12 -17.66
C PRO A 144 20.70 2.04 -17.88
N VAL A 145 19.90 1.75 -18.90
CA VAL A 145 18.55 2.31 -19.03
C VAL A 145 17.71 1.73 -17.90
N THR A 146 17.44 2.56 -16.90
CA THR A 146 16.53 2.22 -15.80
C THR A 146 15.11 2.37 -16.33
N THR A 147 14.42 1.26 -16.59
CA THR A 147 12.98 1.29 -16.83
C THR A 147 12.29 1.43 -15.49
N THR A 148 11.91 2.66 -15.14
CA THR A 148 11.04 2.95 -14.00
C THR A 148 9.65 2.36 -14.28
N THR A 149 9.22 1.36 -13.52
CA THR A 149 7.81 0.95 -13.50
C THR A 149 6.97 2.17 -13.09
N PRO A 150 5.97 2.58 -13.87
CA PRO A 150 5.14 3.72 -13.51
C PRO A 150 4.36 3.42 -12.22
N LEU A 151 4.36 4.40 -11.30
CA LEU A 151 3.69 4.38 -10.00
C LEU A 151 2.19 4.01 -10.08
N THR A 152 1.58 4.14 -11.27
CA THR A 152 0.17 3.89 -11.55
C THR A 152 -0.26 2.44 -11.34
N SER A 153 0.65 1.47 -11.33
CA SER A 153 0.27 0.05 -11.14
C SER A 153 -0.15 -0.30 -9.71
N LEU A 154 0.33 0.43 -8.70
CA LEU A 154 -0.09 0.25 -7.29
C LEU A 154 -1.39 0.99 -6.95
N ASP A 155 -1.82 1.93 -7.78
CA ASP A 155 -3.10 2.61 -7.60
C ASP A 155 -4.29 1.67 -7.91
N ASN A 156 -4.07 0.55 -8.60
CA ASN A 156 -5.09 -0.48 -8.83
C ASN A 156 -5.49 -1.25 -7.55
N TYR A 157 -4.68 -1.17 -6.49
CA TYR A 157 -5.02 -1.70 -5.16
C TYR A 157 -5.61 -0.61 -4.22
N ALA A 158 -5.69 0.65 -4.69
CA ALA A 158 -6.09 1.81 -3.90
C ALA A 158 -7.60 1.92 -3.66
N SER A 159 -8.45 1.23 -4.42
CA SER A 159 -9.88 1.25 -4.17
C SER A 159 -10.21 0.12 -3.18
N GLY A 160 -10.19 0.44 -1.88
CA GLY A 160 -10.92 -0.34 -0.88
C GLY A 160 -12.45 -0.34 -1.08
N GLY A 161 -12.95 0.27 -2.15
CA GLY A 161 -14.18 -0.18 -2.76
C GLY A 161 -13.82 -1.30 -3.73
N GLY A 162 -14.30 -2.52 -3.47
CA GLY A 162 -14.43 -3.49 -4.56
C GLY A 162 -15.19 -2.89 -5.75
N GLU A 163 -15.41 -3.64 -6.82
CA GLU A 163 -16.37 -3.20 -7.84
C GLU A 163 -17.74 -2.96 -7.17
N VAL A 164 -18.07 -1.69 -6.91
CA VAL A 164 -19.35 -1.26 -6.34
C VAL A 164 -20.19 -0.73 -7.48
N THR A 165 -21.34 -1.37 -7.71
CA THR A 165 -22.33 -0.83 -8.63
C THR A 165 -23.05 0.32 -7.95
N LEU A 166 -22.71 1.56 -8.33
CA LEU A 166 -23.36 2.76 -7.82
C LEU A 166 -24.76 2.91 -8.42
N ALA A 167 -25.69 3.44 -7.63
CA ALA A 167 -26.98 3.88 -8.14
C ALA A 167 -26.80 5.08 -9.08
N ASN A 168 -27.72 5.23 -10.04
CA ASN A 168 -27.74 6.44 -10.87
C ASN A 168 -28.06 7.67 -10.01
N PRO A 169 -27.37 8.81 -10.23
CA PRO A 169 -27.68 10.05 -9.53
C PRO A 169 -29.11 10.50 -9.81
N VAL A 170 -29.72 11.19 -8.85
CA VAL A 170 -31.06 11.80 -8.99
C VAL A 170 -30.93 13.32 -8.85
N SER A 171 -31.71 14.05 -9.65
CA SER A 171 -31.92 15.49 -9.47
C SER A 171 -33.40 15.79 -9.60
N GLN A 172 -33.97 16.47 -8.60
CA GLN A 172 -35.40 16.73 -8.51
C GLN A 172 -35.69 18.14 -8.01
N SER A 173 -36.72 18.77 -8.58
CA SER A 173 -37.20 20.06 -8.09
C SER A 173 -37.80 19.93 -6.69
N VAL A 174 -37.41 20.85 -5.80
CA VAL A 174 -37.93 20.98 -4.43
C VAL A 174 -38.53 22.36 -4.23
N PHE A 175 -39.61 22.44 -3.44
CA PHE A 175 -40.36 23.68 -3.22
C PHE A 175 -40.35 24.12 -1.76
N ALA A 176 -40.12 25.41 -1.52
CA ALA A 176 -39.98 25.96 -0.17
C ALA A 176 -41.23 25.82 0.71
N SER A 177 -42.43 25.88 0.12
CA SER A 177 -43.69 25.91 0.86
C SER A 177 -44.34 24.54 1.07
N THR A 178 -43.72 23.46 0.61
CA THR A 178 -44.27 22.10 0.72
C THR A 178 -43.24 21.14 1.29
N GLU A 179 -43.71 20.00 1.79
CA GLU A 179 -42.81 18.89 2.08
C GLU A 179 -42.28 18.31 0.76
N ASN A 180 -41.00 17.96 0.73
CA ASN A 180 -40.37 17.33 -0.42
C ASN A 180 -39.70 16.02 0.01
N SER A 181 -39.66 15.05 -0.90
CA SER A 181 -38.90 13.83 -0.74
C SER A 181 -38.17 13.55 -2.05
N VAL A 182 -36.86 13.31 -1.95
CA VAL A 182 -35.99 12.97 -3.07
C VAL A 182 -35.28 11.67 -2.71
N ALA A 183 -35.35 10.67 -3.59
CA ALA A 183 -34.79 9.35 -3.34
C ALA A 183 -34.08 8.81 -4.57
N LEU A 184 -33.02 8.02 -4.33
CA LEU A 184 -32.38 7.23 -5.38
C LEU A 184 -33.31 6.09 -5.81
N SER A 185 -33.22 5.68 -7.08
CA SER A 185 -34.09 4.66 -7.66
C SER A 185 -33.94 3.26 -7.04
N ASP A 186 -32.80 3.00 -6.40
CA ASP A 186 -32.52 1.76 -5.68
C ASP A 186 -32.94 1.81 -4.19
N ASN A 187 -33.53 2.92 -3.74
CA ASN A 187 -33.90 3.20 -2.34
C ASN A 187 -32.73 3.17 -1.35
N SER A 188 -31.49 3.31 -1.82
CA SER A 188 -30.32 3.38 -0.94
C SER A 188 -30.31 4.65 -0.08
N VAL A 189 -30.87 5.75 -0.60
CA VAL A 189 -31.03 7.03 0.10
C VAL A 189 -32.41 7.61 -0.18
N ASN A 190 -33.06 8.10 0.88
CA ASN A 190 -34.20 8.98 0.82
C ASN A 190 -33.93 10.21 1.69
N LEU A 191 -34.07 11.38 1.10
CA LEU A 191 -33.97 12.67 1.75
C LEU A 191 -35.36 13.30 1.83
N SER A 192 -35.78 13.66 3.04
CA SER A 192 -37.03 14.39 3.29
C SER A 192 -36.73 15.80 3.78
N LEU A 193 -37.41 16.78 3.17
CA LEU A 193 -37.39 18.18 3.54
C LEU A 193 -38.77 18.60 4.02
N PRO A 194 -38.92 19.00 5.29
CA PRO A 194 -40.14 19.66 5.77
C PRO A 194 -40.42 20.96 5.02
N ALA A 195 -41.70 21.37 4.99
CA ALA A 195 -42.07 22.69 4.49
C ALA A 195 -41.31 23.79 5.25
N GLY A 196 -40.72 24.74 4.53
CA GLY A 196 -39.91 25.82 5.07
C GLY A 196 -38.43 25.48 5.34
N ALA A 197 -37.99 24.24 5.08
CA ALA A 197 -36.58 23.87 5.27
C ALA A 197 -35.61 24.59 4.30
N VAL A 198 -36.10 24.98 3.13
CA VAL A 198 -35.36 25.80 2.14
C VAL A 198 -36.02 27.18 2.01
N SER A 199 -35.22 28.23 1.80
CA SER A 199 -35.74 29.60 1.62
C SER A 199 -36.46 29.78 0.29
N ASP A 200 -35.90 29.17 -0.76
CA ASP A 200 -36.34 29.31 -2.14
C ASP A 200 -36.46 27.93 -2.79
N SER A 201 -37.31 27.83 -3.81
CA SER A 201 -37.44 26.58 -4.58
C SER A 201 -36.20 26.38 -5.45
N GLY A 202 -35.86 25.12 -5.72
CA GLY A 202 -34.59 24.77 -6.34
C GLY A 202 -34.55 23.34 -6.90
N SER A 203 -33.36 22.89 -7.27
CA SER A 203 -33.08 21.51 -7.69
C SER A 203 -32.15 20.86 -6.68
N LEU A 204 -32.63 19.80 -6.04
CA LEU A 204 -31.84 18.99 -5.11
C LEU A 204 -31.28 17.77 -5.85
N SER A 205 -30.00 17.49 -5.66
CA SER A 205 -29.31 16.36 -6.28
C SER A 205 -28.70 15.44 -5.24
N ILE A 206 -28.75 14.12 -5.49
CA ILE A 206 -28.07 13.09 -4.70
C ILE A 206 -27.22 12.27 -5.68
N THR A 207 -25.90 12.25 -5.46
CA THR A 207 -24.93 11.60 -6.33
C THR A 207 -24.08 10.62 -5.53
N PRO A 208 -24.22 9.30 -5.73
CA PRO A 208 -23.33 8.31 -5.14
C PRO A 208 -21.90 8.42 -5.70
N GLU A 209 -20.89 8.24 -4.86
CA GLU A 209 -19.47 8.29 -5.23
C GLU A 209 -18.72 7.05 -4.69
N ALA A 210 -17.90 6.41 -5.53
CA ALA A 210 -17.04 5.29 -5.14
C ALA A 210 -15.67 5.74 -4.59
N THR A 211 -15.33 7.03 -4.77
CA THR A 211 -14.09 7.63 -4.29
C THR A 211 -14.41 8.62 -3.19
N TYR A 212 -13.85 8.41 -2.01
CA TYR A 212 -14.10 9.24 -0.83
C TYR A 212 -12.90 9.18 0.13
N ALA A 213 -12.78 10.19 1.00
CA ALA A 213 -11.76 10.19 2.05
C ALA A 213 -12.01 9.04 3.03
N GLN A 214 -10.95 8.40 3.53
CA GLN A 214 -11.09 7.23 4.41
C GLN A 214 -11.83 7.60 5.71
N PRO A 215 -12.75 6.74 6.19
CA PRO A 215 -13.34 6.84 7.52
C PRO A 215 -12.30 6.85 8.64
N LYS A 216 -12.71 7.29 9.83
CA LYS A 216 -11.87 7.27 11.04
C LYS A 216 -11.35 5.85 11.34
N ALA A 217 -10.21 5.76 11.99
CA ALA A 217 -9.56 4.48 12.28
C ALA A 217 -10.51 3.44 12.91
N GLY A 218 -10.47 2.21 12.39
CA GLY A 218 -11.35 1.11 12.83
C GLY A 218 -12.77 1.15 12.28
N TYR A 219 -13.13 2.17 11.49
CA TYR A 219 -14.38 2.25 10.75
C TYR A 219 -14.12 2.06 9.25
N ALA A 220 -15.13 1.58 8.54
CA ALA A 220 -15.14 1.59 7.08
C ALA A 220 -16.53 1.98 6.56
N ALA A 221 -16.57 2.42 5.30
CA ALA A 221 -17.79 2.88 4.65
C ALA A 221 -18.67 1.68 4.28
N VAL A 222 -19.95 1.72 4.66
CA VAL A 222 -20.92 0.70 4.27
C VAL A 222 -21.18 0.83 2.76
N LYS A 223 -21.21 -0.30 2.05
CA LYS A 223 -21.25 -0.40 0.57
C LYS A 223 -20.02 0.19 -0.15
N SER A 224 -18.99 0.61 0.58
CA SER A 224 -17.84 1.31 0.00
C SER A 224 -18.24 2.47 -0.93
N GLN A 225 -19.15 3.33 -0.46
CA GLN A 225 -19.60 4.51 -1.20
C GLN A 225 -19.92 5.68 -0.26
N ALA A 226 -19.79 6.90 -0.79
CA ALA A 226 -20.29 8.13 -0.19
C ALA A 226 -21.42 8.72 -1.07
N PHE A 227 -22.06 9.79 -0.60
CA PHE A 227 -23.14 10.47 -1.29
C PHE A 227 -22.92 11.99 -1.24
N GLU A 228 -22.64 12.60 -2.38
CA GLU A 228 -22.69 14.05 -2.53
C GLU A 228 -24.16 14.48 -2.61
N ILE A 229 -24.56 15.40 -1.73
CA ILE A 229 -25.90 15.98 -1.75
C ILE A 229 -25.74 17.48 -1.93
N SER A 230 -26.37 18.03 -2.96
CA SER A 230 -26.30 19.45 -3.28
C SER A 230 -27.69 20.03 -3.58
N LEU A 231 -27.83 21.33 -3.37
CA LEU A 231 -29.04 22.07 -3.67
C LEU A 231 -28.68 23.35 -4.41
N GLU A 232 -29.27 23.55 -5.58
CA GLU A 232 -29.20 24.81 -6.33
C GLU A 232 -30.56 25.51 -6.26
N ASN A 233 -30.59 26.80 -5.95
CA ASN A 233 -31.83 27.57 -6.00
C ASN A 233 -32.27 27.85 -7.45
N SER A 234 -33.44 28.45 -7.63
CA SER A 234 -33.97 28.80 -8.97
C SER A 234 -33.08 29.77 -9.77
N ALA A 235 -32.11 30.44 -9.15
CA ALA A 235 -31.13 31.30 -9.81
C ALA A 235 -29.82 30.58 -10.17
N GLY A 236 -29.70 29.28 -9.88
CA GLY A 236 -28.50 28.48 -10.10
C GLY A 236 -27.39 28.71 -9.07
N ALA A 237 -27.70 29.34 -7.93
CA ALA A 237 -26.75 29.49 -6.84
C ALA A 237 -26.87 28.32 -5.86
N GLU A 238 -25.72 27.82 -5.42
CA GLU A 238 -25.63 26.75 -4.44
C GLU A 238 -26.16 27.19 -3.06
N VAL A 239 -26.92 26.29 -2.42
CA VAL A 239 -27.50 26.47 -1.09
C VAL A 239 -26.88 25.44 -0.16
N THR A 240 -25.88 25.87 0.61
CA THR A 240 -25.15 25.00 1.52
C THR A 240 -25.79 24.92 2.91
N GLN A 241 -26.56 25.93 3.33
CA GLN A 241 -27.23 25.99 4.64
C GLN A 241 -28.76 26.03 4.50
N LEU A 242 -29.45 25.20 5.27
CA LEU A 242 -30.91 25.12 5.34
C LEU A 242 -31.48 26.02 6.44
N ASN A 243 -32.71 26.50 6.24
CA ASN A 243 -33.49 27.22 7.26
C ASN A 243 -34.08 26.28 8.32
N GLY A 244 -34.20 24.99 7.99
CA GLY A 244 -34.70 23.94 8.87
C GLY A 244 -33.74 22.75 8.93
N THR A 245 -34.30 21.57 9.17
CA THR A 245 -33.53 20.32 9.14
C THR A 245 -34.08 19.39 8.06
N ALA A 246 -33.18 18.78 7.30
CA ALA A 246 -33.47 17.66 6.42
C ALA A 246 -33.34 16.36 7.21
N THR A 247 -34.13 15.36 6.85
CA THR A 247 -34.01 13.99 7.36
C THR A 247 -33.42 13.12 6.25
N LEU A 248 -32.25 12.54 6.51
CA LEU A 248 -31.59 11.57 5.65
C LEU A 248 -31.91 10.17 6.16
N THR A 249 -32.44 9.31 5.30
CA THR A 249 -32.65 7.89 5.58
C THR A 249 -31.87 7.06 4.57
N PHE A 250 -30.99 6.21 5.06
CA PHE A 250 -30.22 5.30 4.23
C PHE A 250 -30.65 3.85 4.52
N SER A 251 -30.63 3.02 3.48
CA SER A 251 -30.97 1.60 3.57
C SER A 251 -29.73 0.74 3.35
N TYR A 252 -29.57 -0.31 4.16
CA TYR A 252 -28.51 -1.32 4.04
C TYR A 252 -29.11 -2.74 3.97
N THR A 253 -28.27 -3.73 3.70
CA THR A 253 -28.61 -5.15 3.80
C THR A 253 -27.67 -5.85 4.78
N ASP A 254 -28.12 -6.97 5.36
CA ASP A 254 -27.30 -7.77 6.29
C ASP A 254 -25.96 -8.18 5.65
N GLU A 255 -25.99 -8.51 4.35
CA GLU A 255 -24.78 -8.83 3.57
C GLU A 255 -23.78 -7.66 3.57
N GLN A 256 -24.27 -6.43 3.37
CA GLN A 256 -23.45 -5.21 3.30
C GLN A 256 -22.85 -4.81 4.65
N ILE A 257 -23.45 -5.27 5.75
CA ILE A 257 -22.95 -5.01 7.11
C ILE A 257 -22.34 -6.26 7.77
N SER A 258 -22.22 -7.39 7.06
CA SER A 258 -21.72 -8.66 7.59
C SER A 258 -20.30 -8.57 8.19
N GLY A 259 -19.49 -7.64 7.68
CA GLY A 259 -18.15 -7.32 8.19
C GLY A 259 -18.11 -6.22 9.25
N PHE A 260 -19.24 -5.78 9.80
CA PHE A 260 -19.35 -4.58 10.64
C PHE A 260 -20.18 -4.82 11.92
N SER A 261 -19.87 -4.03 12.95
CA SER A 261 -20.68 -4.00 14.17
C SER A 261 -21.89 -3.10 13.95
N GLU A 262 -23.05 -3.68 13.66
CA GLU A 262 -24.30 -2.96 13.36
C GLU A 262 -24.64 -1.86 14.39
N GLY A 263 -24.44 -2.13 15.68
CA GLY A 263 -24.68 -1.14 16.76
C GLY A 263 -23.76 0.09 16.75
N THR A 264 -22.81 0.17 15.82
CA THR A 264 -21.90 1.31 15.62
C THR A 264 -22.14 2.07 14.33
N LEU A 265 -23.16 1.69 13.56
CA LEU A 265 -23.59 2.40 12.36
C LEU A 265 -23.87 3.87 12.69
N VAL A 266 -23.25 4.76 11.93
CA VAL A 266 -23.40 6.21 12.05
C VAL A 266 -23.37 6.87 10.68
N VAL A 267 -24.19 7.91 10.49
CA VAL A 267 -24.08 8.80 9.33
C VAL A 267 -23.10 9.92 9.69
N SER A 268 -22.14 10.19 8.82
CA SER A 268 -21.18 11.26 9.01
C SER A 268 -21.17 12.17 7.79
N TYR A 269 -20.87 13.45 7.99
CA TYR A 269 -20.71 14.43 6.91
C TYR A 269 -19.24 14.83 6.76
N TRP A 270 -18.82 15.22 5.57
CA TRP A 270 -17.46 15.71 5.33
C TRP A 270 -17.32 17.19 5.71
N ASP A 271 -16.42 17.52 6.62
CA ASP A 271 -16.07 18.91 6.94
C ASP A 271 -14.82 19.31 6.16
N GLU A 272 -14.99 20.12 5.12
CA GLU A 272 -13.89 20.59 4.24
C GLU A 272 -12.83 21.43 4.97
N ASN A 273 -13.19 22.10 6.08
CA ASN A 273 -12.23 22.91 6.83
C ASN A 273 -11.32 22.03 7.68
N LEU A 274 -11.87 20.94 8.20
CA LEU A 274 -11.17 20.01 9.06
C LEU A 274 -10.58 18.81 8.28
N ALA A 275 -10.98 18.64 7.02
CA ALA A 275 -10.67 17.50 6.18
C ALA A 275 -10.92 16.15 6.90
N GLN A 276 -12.08 16.04 7.57
CA GLN A 276 -12.47 14.86 8.33
C GLN A 276 -13.98 14.60 8.27
N TRP A 277 -14.36 13.35 8.50
CA TRP A 277 -15.76 12.95 8.69
C TRP A 277 -16.23 13.29 10.11
N VAL A 278 -17.34 14.02 10.22
CA VAL A 278 -17.97 14.40 11.48
C VAL A 278 -19.30 13.66 11.64
N ASP A 279 -19.45 12.95 12.76
CA ASP A 279 -20.62 12.12 13.05
C ASP A 279 -21.88 12.97 13.30
N LEU A 280 -22.99 12.60 12.66
CA LEU A 280 -24.32 13.13 12.94
C LEU A 280 -25.01 12.34 14.04
N THR A 281 -25.97 12.98 14.69
CA THR A 281 -26.92 12.26 15.55
C THR A 281 -27.74 11.32 14.69
N THR A 282 -27.58 10.02 14.95
CA THR A 282 -28.08 8.95 14.09
C THR A 282 -28.95 7.97 14.87
N THR A 283 -30.05 7.51 14.26
CA THR A 283 -30.92 6.46 14.78
C THR A 283 -30.84 5.24 13.88
N VAL A 284 -30.50 4.08 14.44
CA VAL A 284 -30.42 2.80 13.71
C VAL A 284 -31.72 2.02 13.93
N ASN A 285 -32.37 1.61 12.85
CA ASN A 285 -33.49 0.68 12.84
C ASN A 285 -33.04 -0.67 12.26
N ALA A 286 -32.46 -1.51 13.11
CA ALA A 286 -31.96 -2.83 12.75
C ALA A 286 -33.06 -3.75 12.17
N ALA A 287 -34.29 -3.67 12.67
CA ALA A 287 -35.39 -4.50 12.15
C ALA A 287 -35.81 -4.14 10.72
N GLY A 288 -35.59 -2.88 10.31
CA GLY A 288 -35.90 -2.38 8.98
C GLY A 288 -34.69 -2.19 8.07
N ASN A 289 -33.48 -2.52 8.56
CA ASN A 289 -32.20 -2.24 7.90
C ASN A 289 -32.07 -0.79 7.40
N THR A 290 -32.50 0.17 8.21
CA THR A 290 -32.37 1.60 7.91
C THR A 290 -31.62 2.37 8.98
N ILE A 291 -31.00 3.46 8.55
CA ILE A 291 -30.30 4.40 9.40
C ILE A 291 -30.78 5.82 9.06
N THR A 292 -31.14 6.59 10.08
CA THR A 292 -31.71 7.93 9.90
C THR A 292 -30.89 8.97 10.65
N ALA A 293 -30.55 10.07 9.99
CA ALA A 293 -29.86 11.22 10.57
C ALA A 293 -30.53 12.53 10.15
N THR A 294 -30.34 13.58 10.94
CA THR A 294 -30.80 14.93 10.58
C THR A 294 -29.61 15.84 10.30
N THR A 295 -29.77 16.73 9.33
CA THR A 295 -28.77 17.75 8.99
C THR A 295 -29.44 19.09 8.68
N ASN A 296 -28.72 20.19 8.86
CA ASN A 296 -29.14 21.54 8.48
C ASN A 296 -28.32 22.11 7.32
N HIS A 297 -27.47 21.30 6.69
CA HIS A 297 -26.61 21.70 5.59
C HIS A 297 -26.40 20.51 4.64
N PHE A 298 -25.89 20.80 3.45
CA PHE A 298 -25.62 19.83 2.40
C PHE A 298 -24.13 19.81 2.02
N THR A 299 -23.61 18.60 1.75
CA THR A 299 -22.21 18.26 1.50
C THR A 299 -22.15 16.75 1.15
N LYS A 300 -20.99 16.11 1.31
CA LYS A 300 -20.82 14.66 1.26
C LYS A 300 -21.26 14.01 2.56
N PHE A 301 -22.03 12.94 2.43
CA PHE A 301 -22.44 12.08 3.52
C PHE A 301 -21.94 10.66 3.31
N ILE A 302 -21.65 9.96 4.41
CA ILE A 302 -21.24 8.58 4.39
C ILE A 302 -21.93 7.81 5.51
N ILE A 303 -22.17 6.52 5.28
CA ILE A 303 -22.56 5.59 6.34
C ILE A 303 -21.29 4.85 6.72
N GLN A 304 -20.89 4.93 7.98
CA GLN A 304 -19.72 4.22 8.48
C GLN A 304 -20.07 3.37 9.69
N ALA A 305 -19.38 2.24 9.85
CA ALA A 305 -19.50 1.39 11.02
C ALA A 305 -18.14 0.84 11.42
N LYS A 306 -18.00 0.49 12.70
CA LYS A 306 -16.82 -0.18 13.20
C LYS A 306 -16.70 -1.53 12.48
N SER A 307 -15.59 -1.74 11.80
CA SER A 307 -15.33 -2.98 11.09
C SER A 307 -15.06 -4.13 12.09
N LEU A 308 -15.71 -5.27 11.89
CA LEU A 308 -15.42 -6.55 12.58
C LEU A 308 -14.24 -7.28 11.94
N THR A 309 -13.99 -6.98 10.67
CA THR A 309 -12.73 -7.32 10.00
C THR A 309 -11.72 -6.20 10.23
N VAL A 310 -10.43 -6.45 10.07
CA VAL A 310 -9.41 -5.39 10.11
C VAL A 310 -9.20 -4.91 8.68
N PRO A 311 -9.59 -3.67 8.32
CA PRO A 311 -9.42 -3.18 6.96
C PRO A 311 -7.95 -3.06 6.57
N ALA A 312 -7.64 -3.21 5.28
CA ALA A 312 -6.38 -2.74 4.73
C ALA A 312 -6.18 -1.25 5.02
N GLY A 313 -4.94 -0.83 5.22
CA GLY A 313 -4.58 0.50 5.68
C GLY A 313 -4.57 0.66 7.21
N SER A 314 -5.11 -0.31 7.97
CA SER A 314 -5.24 -0.19 9.43
C SER A 314 -3.88 -0.27 10.13
N LEU A 315 -3.73 0.54 11.17
CA LEU A 315 -2.70 0.35 12.19
C LEU A 315 -3.26 -0.49 13.33
N VAL A 316 -2.64 -1.61 13.63
CA VAL A 316 -3.14 -2.57 14.61
C VAL A 316 -2.10 -2.96 15.65
N LYS A 317 -2.57 -3.26 16.85
CA LYS A 317 -1.80 -3.90 17.92
C LYS A 317 -2.66 -4.92 18.66
N THR A 318 -2.05 -5.71 19.53
CA THR A 318 -2.81 -6.56 20.47
C THR A 318 -2.78 -5.97 21.87
N ALA A 319 -3.70 -6.41 22.74
CA ALA A 319 -3.74 -5.93 24.12
C ALA A 319 -2.51 -6.35 24.94
N SER A 320 -1.88 -7.46 24.55
CA SER A 320 -0.73 -8.07 25.23
C SER A 320 0.62 -7.57 24.71
N ASN A 321 0.67 -6.98 23.50
CA ASN A 321 1.91 -6.55 22.87
C ASN A 321 1.79 -5.12 22.30
N PRO A 322 2.65 -4.17 22.71
CA PRO A 322 2.60 -2.79 22.22
C PRO A 322 3.10 -2.61 20.79
N ALA A 323 3.68 -3.63 20.15
CA ALA A 323 4.13 -3.57 18.76
C ALA A 323 2.96 -3.22 17.82
N VAL A 324 3.17 -2.18 17.01
CA VAL A 324 2.21 -1.73 16.00
C VAL A 324 2.56 -2.38 14.66
N TYR A 325 1.52 -2.80 13.96
CA TYR A 325 1.61 -3.37 12.62
C TYR A 325 0.72 -2.55 11.68
N TYR A 326 1.14 -2.41 10.44
CA TYR A 326 0.29 -1.91 9.36
C TYR A 326 -0.30 -3.08 8.58
N ILE A 327 -1.60 -3.07 8.29
CA ILE A 327 -2.24 -4.06 7.43
C ILE A 327 -2.21 -3.54 5.99
N GLY A 328 -1.48 -4.23 5.13
CA GLY A 328 -1.38 -3.91 3.72
C GLY A 328 -2.65 -4.24 2.93
N HIS A 329 -2.74 -3.62 1.75
CA HIS A 329 -3.80 -3.91 0.76
C HIS A 329 -3.68 -5.31 0.14
N ASP A 330 -2.54 -5.97 0.35
CA ASP A 330 -2.27 -7.38 0.04
C ASP A 330 -2.82 -8.36 1.10
N GLY A 331 -3.35 -7.85 2.22
CA GLY A 331 -3.81 -8.69 3.33
C GLY A 331 -2.68 -9.20 4.23
N GLU A 332 -1.48 -8.64 4.11
CA GLU A 332 -0.34 -8.96 4.96
C GLU A 332 -0.16 -7.89 6.05
N ARG A 333 0.48 -8.26 7.17
CA ARG A 333 0.87 -7.33 8.23
C ARG A 333 2.35 -6.99 8.12
N TYR A 334 2.65 -5.72 8.25
CA TYR A 334 4.00 -5.16 8.14
C TYR A 334 4.44 -4.56 9.47
N THR A 335 5.71 -4.75 9.82
CA THR A 335 6.26 -4.32 11.11
C THR A 335 6.94 -2.96 11.02
N PHE A 336 6.68 -2.10 12.00
CA PHE A 336 7.57 -0.98 12.29
C PHE A 336 8.73 -1.48 13.14
N SER A 337 9.96 -1.25 12.70
CA SER A 337 11.15 -1.71 13.41
C SER A 337 11.40 -0.93 14.70
N ASP A 338 11.06 0.36 14.73
CA ASP A 338 11.00 1.19 15.92
C ASP A 338 9.99 2.34 15.77
N ASP A 339 9.89 3.15 16.84
CA ASP A 339 9.05 4.34 16.91
C ASP A 339 9.43 5.43 15.89
N LYS A 340 10.71 5.56 15.54
CA LYS A 340 11.18 6.59 14.59
C LYS A 340 10.75 6.28 13.17
N VAL A 341 10.70 5.01 12.78
CA VAL A 341 10.10 4.61 11.50
C VAL A 341 8.60 4.91 11.53
N PHE A 342 7.89 4.57 12.61
CA PHE A 342 6.47 4.92 12.75
C PHE A 342 6.21 6.43 12.60
N TYR A 343 6.96 7.26 13.33
CA TYR A 343 6.82 8.72 13.27
C TYR A 343 7.26 9.36 11.95
N SER A 344 7.98 8.62 11.09
CA SER A 344 8.21 9.07 9.71
C SER A 344 6.93 9.01 8.87
N TRP A 345 5.96 8.17 9.26
CA TRP A 345 4.67 8.01 8.58
C TRP A 345 3.51 8.68 9.30
N TYR A 346 3.40 8.50 10.60
CA TYR A 346 2.25 8.93 11.40
C TYR A 346 2.64 9.97 12.46
N THR A 347 1.69 10.80 12.88
CA THR A 347 1.94 11.86 13.86
C THR A 347 1.90 11.33 15.30
N ASN A 348 1.06 10.34 15.56
CA ASN A 348 0.79 9.76 16.86
C ASN A 348 0.15 8.36 16.71
N PHE A 349 -0.24 7.74 17.83
CA PHE A 349 -0.83 6.41 17.86
C PHE A 349 -2.37 6.42 17.92
N ASP A 350 -3.03 7.56 17.66
CA ASP A 350 -4.48 7.70 17.85
C ASP A 350 -5.27 6.80 16.89
N ASP A 351 -4.70 6.54 15.70
CA ASP A 351 -5.29 5.66 14.68
C ASP A 351 -4.99 4.16 14.91
N VAL A 352 -4.26 3.80 15.98
CA VAL A 352 -3.93 2.41 16.27
C VAL A 352 -5.10 1.71 16.96
N ILE A 353 -5.68 0.73 16.28
CA ILE A 353 -6.75 -0.08 16.85
C ILE A 353 -6.20 -1.32 17.56
N THR A 354 -6.87 -1.75 18.62
CA THR A 354 -6.54 -2.98 19.33
C THR A 354 -7.37 -4.14 18.81
N ILE A 355 -6.72 -5.20 18.36
CA ILE A 355 -7.32 -6.44 17.83
C ILE A 355 -6.94 -7.63 18.69
N THR A 356 -7.64 -8.76 18.52
CA THR A 356 -7.28 -10.02 19.21
C THR A 356 -6.04 -10.66 18.59
N ASP A 357 -5.32 -11.49 19.35
CA ASP A 357 -4.18 -12.25 18.82
C ASP A 357 -4.60 -13.15 17.64
N SER A 358 -5.80 -13.75 17.70
CA SER A 358 -6.35 -14.56 16.61
C SER A 358 -6.58 -13.77 15.32
N GLN A 359 -7.07 -12.51 15.43
CA GLN A 359 -7.22 -11.64 14.26
C GLN A 359 -5.86 -11.22 13.72
N MET A 360 -4.90 -10.90 14.59
CA MET A 360 -3.53 -10.56 14.17
C MET A 360 -2.91 -11.71 13.39
N TYR A 361 -3.02 -12.95 13.88
CA TYR A 361 -2.47 -14.15 13.24
C TYR A 361 -3.12 -14.53 11.90
N ALA A 362 -4.31 -14.00 11.60
CA ALA A 362 -4.93 -14.17 10.29
C ALA A 362 -4.21 -13.39 9.18
N PHE A 363 -3.44 -12.35 9.52
CA PHE A 363 -2.60 -11.59 8.60
C PHE A 363 -1.17 -12.18 8.58
N PRO A 364 -0.70 -12.77 7.46
CA PRO A 364 0.68 -13.21 7.31
C PRO A 364 1.66 -12.04 7.48
N LEU A 365 2.90 -12.32 7.93
CA LEU A 365 3.93 -11.28 7.97
C LEU A 365 4.45 -11.01 6.54
N GLY A 366 4.29 -9.77 6.09
CA GLY A 366 4.71 -9.35 4.74
C GLY A 366 6.08 -8.68 4.65
N GLY A 367 6.59 -8.14 5.76
CA GLY A 367 7.92 -7.52 5.78
C GLY A 367 8.04 -6.38 6.79
N ASN A 368 9.06 -5.55 6.61
CA ASN A 368 9.30 -4.38 7.44
C ASN A 368 8.98 -3.08 6.69
N ILE A 369 8.29 -2.18 7.39
CA ILE A 369 8.11 -0.81 6.95
C ILE A 369 9.46 -0.09 6.94
N THR A 370 9.75 0.61 5.85
CA THR A 370 10.94 1.48 5.76
C THR A 370 10.59 2.90 6.18
N VAL A 371 11.62 3.71 6.45
CA VAL A 371 11.47 5.16 6.64
C VAL A 371 10.68 5.78 5.49
N ARG A 372 9.68 6.60 5.80
CA ARG A 372 8.83 7.22 4.79
C ARG A 372 9.66 8.00 3.76
N PRO A 373 9.44 7.76 2.47
CA PRO A 373 10.12 8.50 1.41
C PRO A 373 10.06 10.02 1.62
N GLY A 374 11.19 10.69 1.40
CA GLY A 374 11.29 12.14 1.48
C GLY A 374 11.26 12.77 2.88
N THR A 375 11.19 12.01 3.98
CA THR A 375 10.99 12.55 5.33
C THR A 375 12.26 12.66 6.19
N LYS A 376 13.07 11.60 6.22
CA LYS A 376 14.33 11.50 6.97
C LYS A 376 15.43 11.00 6.05
N LEU A 377 16.66 11.36 6.40
CA LEU A 377 17.85 10.74 5.84
C LEU A 377 18.17 9.49 6.65
N ILE A 378 18.84 8.52 6.05
CA ILE A 378 19.26 7.31 6.77
C ILE A 378 20.78 7.10 6.70
N GLN A 379 21.32 6.53 7.75
CA GLN A 379 22.68 5.98 7.79
C GLN A 379 22.63 4.61 8.46
N PHE A 380 23.29 3.62 7.88
CA PHE A 380 23.32 2.28 8.48
C PHE A 380 24.39 2.19 9.57
N VAL A 381 23.99 1.76 10.76
CA VAL A 381 24.85 1.66 11.93
C VAL A 381 24.81 0.25 12.52
N GLY A 382 25.96 -0.19 13.02
CA GLY A 382 26.08 -1.36 13.89
C GLY A 382 26.10 -0.95 15.36
N TYR A 383 26.05 -1.95 16.25
CA TYR A 383 26.24 -1.76 17.69
C TYR A 383 27.22 -2.81 18.21
N THR A 384 28.14 -2.41 19.09
CA THR A 384 28.99 -3.36 19.81
C THR A 384 28.19 -4.10 20.88
N LEU A 385 28.78 -5.14 21.48
CA LEU A 385 28.15 -5.87 22.59
C LEU A 385 27.91 -4.99 23.83
N GLU A 386 28.68 -3.91 23.96
CA GLU A 386 28.54 -2.88 24.99
C GLU A 386 27.49 -1.81 24.62
N GLY A 387 26.80 -1.95 23.49
CA GLY A 387 25.76 -1.04 23.02
C GLY A 387 26.30 0.24 22.34
N GLN A 388 27.60 0.32 22.05
CA GLN A 388 28.16 1.49 21.39
C GLN A 388 27.81 1.47 19.89
N MET A 389 27.22 2.55 19.38
CA MET A 389 26.93 2.71 17.96
C MET A 389 28.23 2.82 17.15
N THR A 390 28.29 2.10 16.03
CA THR A 390 29.41 2.10 15.09
C THR A 390 28.92 2.40 13.69
N VAL A 391 29.57 3.32 12.99
CA VAL A 391 29.27 3.63 11.58
C VAL A 391 30.27 2.88 10.71
N GLY A 392 29.83 1.77 10.09
CA GLY A 392 30.67 0.98 9.18
C GLY A 392 30.77 1.61 7.79
N ASP A 393 29.63 2.12 7.28
CA ASP A 393 29.55 2.88 6.04
C ASP A 393 29.19 4.34 6.36
N PRO A 394 30.09 5.32 6.12
CA PRO A 394 29.83 6.72 6.45
C PRO A 394 28.79 7.38 5.55
N LYS A 395 28.30 6.69 4.50
CA LYS A 395 27.33 7.25 3.56
C LYS A 395 25.98 7.55 4.22
N VAL A 396 25.42 8.68 3.81
CA VAL A 396 24.06 9.10 4.17
C VAL A 396 23.19 9.02 2.94
N TYR A 397 21.97 8.52 3.12
CA TYR A 397 21.06 8.26 2.02
C TYR A 397 19.74 9.00 2.21
N ALA A 398 19.19 9.55 1.13
CA ALA A 398 17.78 9.87 1.05
C ALA A 398 16.97 8.59 0.75
N VAL A 399 15.71 8.55 1.19
CA VAL A 399 14.80 7.43 0.92
C VAL A 399 13.73 7.87 -0.08
N GLU A 400 13.56 7.08 -1.13
CA GLU A 400 12.56 7.21 -2.19
C GLU A 400 11.51 6.08 -2.10
N PRO A 401 10.36 6.20 -2.80
CA PRO A 401 9.32 5.18 -2.80
C PRO A 401 9.85 3.76 -3.05
N GLY A 402 9.25 2.78 -2.36
CA GLY A 402 9.69 1.38 -2.39
C GLY A 402 11.00 1.11 -1.63
N GLY A 403 11.37 1.94 -0.66
CA GLY A 403 12.57 1.75 0.16
C GLY A 403 13.88 1.93 -0.61
N VAL A 404 13.86 2.71 -1.70
CA VAL A 404 15.08 2.96 -2.49
C VAL A 404 15.95 3.98 -1.77
N ARG A 405 17.19 3.61 -1.45
CA ARG A 405 18.17 4.51 -0.82
C ARG A 405 19.05 5.17 -1.89
N ARG A 406 19.09 6.50 -1.89
CA ARG A 406 19.89 7.34 -2.79
C ARG A 406 21.07 7.93 -2.02
N TRP A 407 22.29 7.51 -2.32
CA TRP A 407 23.48 8.04 -1.63
C TRP A 407 23.65 9.52 -1.95
N ILE A 408 23.72 10.38 -0.93
CA ILE A 408 24.05 11.80 -1.10
C ILE A 408 25.58 11.94 -1.09
N GLU A 409 26.17 12.28 -2.24
CA GLU A 409 27.62 12.17 -2.43
C GLU A 409 28.43 13.17 -1.58
N THR A 410 27.85 14.32 -1.26
CA THR A 410 28.54 15.36 -0.49
C THR A 410 27.63 16.05 0.53
N ALA A 411 28.24 16.55 1.61
CA ALA A 411 27.54 17.37 2.60
C ALA A 411 27.00 18.67 2.01
N SER A 412 27.62 19.21 0.95
CA SER A 412 27.13 20.39 0.23
C SER A 412 25.76 20.13 -0.40
N ILE A 413 25.60 18.98 -1.08
CA ILE A 413 24.33 18.55 -1.66
C ILE A 413 23.27 18.41 -0.56
N ALA A 414 23.63 17.76 0.56
CA ALA A 414 22.71 17.59 1.69
C ALA A 414 22.27 18.94 2.29
N GLN A 415 23.19 19.88 2.47
CA GLN A 415 22.88 21.22 2.97
C GLN A 415 21.97 22.01 2.01
N THR A 416 22.21 21.91 0.71
CA THR A 416 21.37 22.57 -0.30
C THR A 416 19.93 22.04 -0.29
N LEU A 417 19.76 20.73 -0.17
CA LEU A 417 18.43 20.10 -0.21
C LEU A 417 17.69 20.16 1.13
N PHE A 418 18.38 19.93 2.24
CA PHE A 418 17.75 19.69 3.54
C PHE A 418 18.04 20.79 4.57
N GLY A 419 18.80 21.82 4.17
CA GLY A 419 19.18 22.96 5.01
C GLY A 419 20.42 22.70 5.88
N SER A 420 20.86 23.72 6.61
CA SER A 420 22.07 23.67 7.45
C SER A 420 22.00 22.61 8.56
N ASN A 421 20.80 22.25 9.02
CA ASN A 421 20.57 21.24 10.06
C ASN A 421 20.29 19.84 9.49
N TRP A 422 20.68 19.55 8.25
CA TRP A 422 20.42 18.27 7.58
C TRP A 422 20.91 17.05 8.39
N GLU A 423 22.00 17.17 9.14
CA GLU A 423 22.54 16.10 9.98
C GLU A 423 21.53 15.66 11.07
N GLN A 424 20.71 16.58 11.57
CA GLN A 424 19.65 16.28 12.54
C GLN A 424 18.46 15.53 11.91
N LYS A 425 18.42 15.45 10.57
CA LYS A 425 17.44 14.64 9.83
C LYS A 425 17.91 13.20 9.62
N ILE A 426 19.15 12.85 10.00
CA ILE A 426 19.68 11.49 9.88
C ILE A 426 19.08 10.59 10.96
N TYR A 427 18.42 9.54 10.51
CA TYR A 427 18.01 8.41 11.33
C TYR A 427 19.03 7.28 11.18
N ALA A 428 19.55 6.82 12.31
CA ALA A 428 20.46 5.70 12.38
C ALA A 428 19.68 4.38 12.28
N VAL A 429 19.78 3.71 11.14
CA VAL A 429 19.11 2.43 10.88
C VAL A 429 20.06 1.28 11.22
N PRO A 430 19.67 0.30 12.05
CA PRO A 430 20.49 -0.89 12.26
C PRO A 430 20.86 -1.59 10.94
N THR A 431 22.13 -1.96 10.76
CA THR A 431 22.60 -2.62 9.52
C THR A 431 21.86 -3.93 9.22
N THR A 432 21.28 -4.59 10.22
CA THR A 432 20.42 -5.78 10.04
C THR A 432 19.17 -5.50 9.22
N LEU A 433 18.71 -4.25 9.16
CA LEU A 433 17.55 -3.82 8.36
C LEU A 433 17.94 -3.36 6.96
N ALA A 434 19.23 -3.36 6.60
CA ALA A 434 19.70 -2.85 5.31
C ALA A 434 19.15 -3.64 4.11
N GLY A 435 18.73 -4.89 4.30
CA GLY A 435 18.10 -5.73 3.27
C GLY A 435 16.73 -5.23 2.81
N PHE A 436 16.02 -4.47 3.65
CA PHE A 436 14.73 -3.85 3.30
C PHE A 436 14.89 -2.58 2.45
N TYR A 437 16.14 -2.14 2.22
CA TYR A 437 16.44 -0.96 1.42
C TYR A 437 17.26 -1.34 0.18
N SER A 438 16.70 -1.08 -0.99
CA SER A 438 17.40 -1.28 -2.27
C SER A 438 18.25 -0.07 -2.62
N LEU A 439 19.47 -0.31 -3.11
CA LEU A 439 20.36 0.77 -3.54
C LEU A 439 19.89 1.35 -4.89
N GLY A 440 19.63 2.66 -4.92
CA GLY A 440 19.43 3.42 -6.15
C GLY A 440 20.72 4.11 -6.59
N SER A 441 20.67 4.84 -7.71
CA SER A 441 21.78 5.71 -8.12
C SER A 441 22.06 6.79 -7.06
N SER A 442 23.24 7.37 -7.07
CA SER A 442 23.59 8.46 -6.15
C SER A 442 22.92 9.79 -6.54
N LEU A 443 22.87 10.71 -5.60
CA LEU A 443 22.58 12.13 -5.81
C LEU A 443 23.91 12.87 -5.88
N ALA A 444 24.41 13.02 -7.11
CA ALA A 444 25.62 13.79 -7.43
C ALA A 444 25.34 15.30 -7.58
N GLU A 445 24.06 15.67 -7.72
CA GLU A 445 23.58 17.03 -7.86
C GLU A 445 22.48 17.32 -6.82
N PRO A 446 22.21 18.59 -6.46
CA PRO A 446 21.18 18.97 -5.50
C PRO A 446 19.78 18.88 -6.11
N VAL A 447 19.35 17.65 -6.40
CA VAL A 447 17.99 17.29 -6.83
C VAL A 447 17.27 16.62 -5.67
N TYR A 448 16.05 17.07 -5.38
CA TYR A 448 15.20 16.47 -4.36
C TYR A 448 14.85 15.04 -4.77
N PRO A 449 14.95 14.08 -3.83
CA PRO A 449 14.57 12.70 -4.09
C PRO A 449 13.06 12.59 -4.35
N SER A 450 12.66 11.57 -5.10
CA SER A 450 11.24 11.22 -5.24
C SER A 450 10.63 10.95 -3.87
N GLY A 451 9.37 11.35 -3.66
CA GLY A 451 8.72 11.26 -2.36
C GLY A 451 8.88 12.51 -1.49
N ALA A 452 9.79 13.43 -1.82
CA ALA A 452 9.96 14.67 -1.08
C ALA A 452 8.76 15.61 -1.24
N VAL A 453 8.34 16.21 -0.13
CA VAL A 453 7.44 17.38 -0.15
C VAL A 453 8.27 18.63 0.04
N VAL A 454 8.11 19.58 -0.87
CA VAL A 454 8.91 20.80 -0.91
C VAL A 454 8.01 22.02 -1.00
N LYS A 455 8.18 22.95 -0.06
CA LYS A 455 7.56 24.27 -0.09
C LYS A 455 8.43 25.22 -0.90
N GLU A 456 7.88 25.78 -1.97
CA GLU A 456 8.54 26.81 -2.77
C GLU A 456 8.36 28.18 -2.08
N THR A 457 9.45 28.81 -1.64
CA THR A 457 9.37 30.01 -0.79
C THR A 457 8.90 31.24 -1.55
N SER A 458 9.12 31.30 -2.87
CA SER A 458 8.71 32.44 -3.71
C SER A 458 7.19 32.49 -3.94
N SER A 459 6.54 31.33 -4.06
CA SER A 459 5.11 31.22 -4.33
C SER A 459 4.28 30.75 -3.12
N ASN A 460 4.93 30.28 -2.05
CA ASN A 460 4.34 29.57 -0.91
C ASN A 460 3.58 28.28 -1.28
N LYS A 461 3.67 27.80 -2.53
CA LYS A 461 3.05 26.56 -2.97
C LYS A 461 3.84 25.35 -2.46
N ILE A 462 3.12 24.26 -2.21
CA ILE A 462 3.68 22.99 -1.73
C ILE A 462 3.60 21.98 -2.85
N TYR A 463 4.70 21.28 -3.11
CA TYR A 463 4.79 20.31 -4.19
C TYR A 463 5.28 18.95 -3.70
N TYR A 464 4.74 17.88 -4.29
CA TYR A 464 5.29 16.54 -4.22
C TYR A 464 6.27 16.34 -5.36
N ILE A 465 7.46 15.82 -5.08
CA ILE A 465 8.47 15.50 -6.08
C ILE A 465 8.33 14.04 -6.51
N ASN A 466 8.17 13.85 -7.82
CA ASN A 466 8.09 12.54 -8.45
C ASN A 466 9.12 12.48 -9.58
N ALA A 467 10.28 11.90 -9.32
CA ALA A 467 11.42 11.94 -10.23
C ALA A 467 11.73 13.38 -10.71
N ALA A 468 11.64 13.64 -12.02
CA ALA A 468 11.89 14.95 -12.62
C ALA A 468 10.66 15.87 -12.62
N GLU A 469 9.54 15.44 -12.05
CA GLU A 469 8.28 16.18 -12.00
C GLU A 469 7.97 16.73 -10.61
N LYS A 470 7.18 17.80 -10.58
CA LYS A 470 6.54 18.33 -9.38
C LYS A 470 5.03 18.35 -9.57
N ARG A 471 4.30 18.00 -8.51
CA ARG A 471 2.83 17.99 -8.46
C ARG A 471 2.38 18.96 -7.40
N LEU A 472 1.53 19.92 -7.73
CA LEU A 472 0.97 20.84 -6.74
C LEU A 472 0.10 20.05 -5.75
N ILE A 473 0.26 20.28 -4.46
CA ILE A 473 -0.55 19.64 -3.42
C ILE A 473 -1.40 20.69 -2.72
N ASN A 474 -2.71 20.46 -2.62
CA ASN A 474 -3.60 21.26 -1.78
C ASN A 474 -3.69 20.69 -0.36
N THR A 475 -4.48 21.30 0.52
CA THR A 475 -4.66 20.82 1.90
C THR A 475 -5.26 19.41 1.96
N GLY A 476 -6.20 19.09 1.06
CA GLY A 476 -6.83 17.77 0.98
C GLY A 476 -5.84 16.65 0.59
N GLY A 477 -4.97 16.90 -0.39
CA GLY A 477 -3.93 15.97 -0.79
C GLY A 477 -2.87 15.78 0.28
N LEU A 478 -2.56 16.82 1.06
CA LEU A 478 -1.66 16.72 2.21
C LEU A 478 -2.22 15.81 3.29
N SER A 479 -3.48 16.01 3.70
CA SER A 479 -4.14 15.18 4.72
C SER A 479 -4.38 13.76 4.22
N ALA A 480 -4.93 13.61 3.02
CA ALA A 480 -5.25 12.31 2.43
C ALA A 480 -4.02 11.40 2.33
N ASN A 481 -2.84 11.95 2.03
CA ASN A 481 -1.62 11.16 1.88
C ASN A 481 -0.71 11.14 3.12
N GLY A 482 -1.20 11.61 4.27
CA GLY A 482 -0.47 11.59 5.54
C GLY A 482 0.81 12.42 5.55
N PHE A 483 0.88 13.50 4.76
CA PHE A 483 2.04 14.38 4.74
C PHE A 483 2.08 15.29 5.97
N GLN A 484 3.21 15.32 6.66
CA GLN A 484 3.38 16.13 7.87
C GLN A 484 4.30 17.33 7.60
N ALA A 485 3.86 18.53 8.01
CA ALA A 485 4.57 19.78 7.77
C ALA A 485 6.01 19.81 8.31
N LEU A 486 6.28 19.07 9.39
CA LEU A 486 7.61 18.97 9.99
C LEU A 486 8.65 18.29 9.07
N HIS A 487 8.20 17.55 8.05
CA HIS A 487 9.05 16.88 7.07
C HIS A 487 9.26 17.69 5.79
N TYR A 488 8.58 18.83 5.62
CA TYR A 488 8.71 19.60 4.39
C TYR A 488 10.12 20.16 4.25
N ASN A 489 10.66 20.07 3.03
CA ASN A 489 11.85 20.82 2.65
C ASN A 489 11.45 22.17 2.07
N SER A 490 12.40 23.09 1.94
CA SER A 490 12.16 24.45 1.43
C SER A 490 13.10 24.73 0.27
N ALA A 491 12.56 25.25 -0.84
CA ALA A 491 13.35 25.64 -2.01
C ALA A 491 12.97 27.05 -2.47
N THR A 492 13.95 27.83 -2.93
CA THR A 492 13.68 29.16 -3.52
C THR A 492 12.89 29.04 -4.83
N SER A 493 13.20 28.02 -5.62
CA SER A 493 12.57 27.71 -6.91
C SER A 493 12.59 26.20 -7.15
N LEU A 494 11.51 25.70 -7.75
CA LEU A 494 11.40 24.35 -8.31
C LEU A 494 11.19 24.41 -9.83
N SER A 495 11.70 25.43 -10.51
CA SER A 495 11.54 25.61 -11.96
C SER A 495 12.24 24.55 -12.81
N SER A 496 13.17 23.78 -12.23
CA SER A 496 13.84 22.66 -12.88
C SER A 496 12.98 21.39 -12.96
N TYR A 497 11.86 21.33 -12.22
CA TYR A 497 10.94 20.20 -12.26
C TYR A 497 9.77 20.52 -13.19
N ALA A 498 9.43 19.58 -14.06
CA ALA A 498 8.26 19.68 -14.92
C ALA A 498 6.98 19.65 -14.07
N LEU A 499 6.01 20.53 -14.36
CA LEU A 499 4.71 20.50 -13.69
C LEU A 499 3.88 19.33 -14.24
N SER A 500 3.36 18.51 -13.33
CA SER A 500 2.49 17.36 -13.62
C SER A 500 1.15 17.52 -12.90
N THR A 501 0.24 16.58 -13.07
CA THR A 501 -1.12 16.62 -12.49
C THR A 501 -1.06 16.84 -10.98
N ASP A 502 -1.92 17.72 -10.48
CA ASP A 502 -2.03 18.01 -9.05
C ASP A 502 -2.27 16.73 -8.22
N LEU A 503 -1.84 16.77 -6.96
CA LEU A 503 -2.09 15.74 -5.97
C LEU A 503 -3.10 16.30 -4.96
N ASN A 504 -4.38 16.18 -5.29
CA ASN A 504 -5.46 16.72 -4.46
C ASN A 504 -6.18 15.63 -3.64
N ASP A 505 -6.00 14.37 -4.00
CA ASP A 505 -6.68 13.22 -3.41
C ASP A 505 -5.68 12.15 -2.91
N TYR A 506 -6.20 11.13 -2.23
CA TYR A 506 -5.45 9.95 -1.81
C TYR A 506 -4.83 9.22 -3.01
N GLN A 507 -3.56 8.86 -2.90
CA GLN A 507 -2.92 7.92 -3.83
C GLN A 507 -2.20 6.83 -3.06
N ASN A 508 -2.53 5.58 -3.39
CA ASN A 508 -1.92 4.42 -2.72
C ASN A 508 -0.43 4.36 -3.01
N SER A 509 0.01 4.61 -4.25
CA SER A 509 1.44 4.64 -4.58
C SER A 509 2.29 5.64 -3.75
N ILE A 510 1.65 6.60 -3.07
CA ILE A 510 2.28 7.62 -2.22
C ILE A 510 2.04 7.34 -0.73
N SER A 511 0.82 6.94 -0.39
CA SER A 511 0.35 6.74 0.99
C SER A 511 0.65 5.34 1.52
N TRP A 512 0.87 4.38 0.62
CA TRP A 512 1.15 3.00 0.97
C TRP A 512 2.50 2.90 1.64
N THR A 513 2.48 2.24 2.80
CA THR A 513 3.64 2.06 3.67
C THR A 513 4.46 0.82 3.30
N GLY A 514 4.02 0.08 2.28
CA GLY A 514 4.43 -1.28 1.93
C GLY A 514 5.90 -1.57 2.07
N GLY A 515 6.16 -2.51 2.98
CA GLY A 515 7.49 -3.04 3.23
C GLY A 515 7.97 -3.93 2.10
N LYS A 516 9.27 -4.20 2.13
CA LYS A 516 9.93 -5.23 1.31
C LYS A 516 10.10 -6.53 2.07
#